data_AF-A0A8I6X2V5-F1
#
_entry.id   AF-A0A8I6X2V5-F1
#
_cell.length_a   1.000
_cell.length_b   1.000
_cell.length_c   1.000
_cell.angle_alpha   90.00
_cell.angle_beta   90.00
_cell.angle_gamma   90.00
#
_symmetry.space_group_name_H-M   'P 1'
#
loop_
_entity.id
_entity.type
_entity.pdbx_description
1 polymer ?
#
loop_
_entity_poly.entity_id
_entity_poly.type
_entity_poly.pdbx_seq_one_letter_code
_entity_poly.pdbx_strand_id
1 'polypeptide(L)'
;MGSCEALGSPMQTEFPVTPGIELVLDGPEKPFELVPVLHGKRKRSGLMKEEISIFTNMTTVVKEVATAIRESKTLDVHPDLYGVVVEQGGFNNEALMATLGHLLDNKARGVGFVAMADAHRVLWLRRWVGKHYY
;
A
#
# COMPACT_ATOMS: atom_id res chain seq x y z
N MET A 1 0.14 -9.33 -66.85
CA MET A 1 1.38 -9.65 -66.13
C MET A 1 1.32 -8.94 -64.79
N GLY A 2 0.88 -9.65 -63.75
CA GLY A 2 0.84 -9.13 -62.38
C GLY A 2 1.83 -9.93 -61.55
N SER A 3 2.83 -9.26 -60.99
CA SER A 3 3.81 -9.85 -60.09
C SER A 3 3.16 -10.08 -58.73
N CYS A 4 3.04 -11.33 -58.29
CA CYS A 4 2.64 -11.69 -56.93
C CYS A 4 3.85 -12.32 -56.24
N GLU A 5 4.73 -11.48 -55.71
CA GLU A 5 5.67 -11.91 -54.68
C GLU A 5 4.87 -12.05 -53.38
N ALA A 6 4.60 -13.29 -53.00
CA ALA A 6 4.26 -13.64 -51.63
C ALA A 6 5.45 -14.37 -51.03
N LEU A 7 5.73 -14.10 -49.75
CA LEU A 7 6.31 -14.97 -48.72
C LEU A 7 7.22 -14.15 -47.80
N GLY A 8 6.61 -13.23 -47.04
CA GLY A 8 7.15 -12.90 -45.72
C GLY A 8 7.09 -14.16 -44.87
N SER A 9 8.25 -14.68 -44.48
CA SER A 9 8.33 -15.83 -43.58
C SER A 9 7.63 -15.52 -42.25
N PRO A 10 6.85 -16.44 -41.67
CA PRO A 10 6.32 -16.23 -40.34
C PRO A 10 7.49 -16.25 -39.35
N MET A 11 7.68 -15.14 -38.66
CA MET A 11 8.64 -15.03 -37.56
C MET A 11 8.24 -16.04 -36.48
N GLN A 12 8.99 -17.14 -36.37
CA GLN A 12 8.85 -18.09 -35.28
C GLN A 12 9.26 -17.38 -33.99
N THR A 13 8.28 -16.87 -33.25
CA THR A 13 8.51 -16.38 -31.90
C THR A 13 8.51 -17.60 -31.00
N GLU A 14 9.70 -18.16 -30.75
CA GLU A 14 9.91 -19.09 -29.64
C GLU A 14 9.70 -18.32 -28.33
N PHE A 15 8.47 -18.34 -27.82
CA PHE A 15 8.22 -17.98 -26.44
C PHE A 15 8.81 -19.09 -25.56
N PRO A 16 9.69 -18.80 -24.59
CA PRO A 16 10.04 -19.80 -23.60
C PRO A 16 8.77 -20.14 -22.81
N VAL A 17 8.36 -21.41 -22.87
CA VAL A 17 7.24 -21.93 -22.08
C VAL A 17 7.56 -21.71 -20.61
N THR A 18 6.86 -20.79 -19.98
CA THR A 18 6.86 -20.62 -18.53
C THR A 18 6.33 -21.91 -17.91
N PRO A 19 7.07 -22.66 -17.07
CA PRO A 19 6.47 -23.72 -16.29
C PRO A 19 5.46 -23.09 -15.33
N GLY A 20 4.18 -23.39 -15.53
CA GLY A 20 3.08 -22.85 -14.73
C GLY A 20 3.24 -23.22 -13.27
N ILE A 21 3.46 -22.21 -12.43
CA ILE A 21 3.23 -22.31 -10.99
C ILE A 21 1.77 -21.94 -10.79
N GLU A 22 0.92 -22.94 -10.60
CA GLU A 22 -0.47 -22.68 -10.23
C GLU A 22 -0.52 -22.41 -8.72
N LEU A 23 -0.62 -21.13 -8.35
CA LEU A 23 -0.80 -20.71 -6.98
C LEU A 23 -2.25 -20.97 -6.57
N VAL A 24 -2.52 -22.14 -6.00
CA VAL A 24 -3.79 -22.40 -5.34
C VAL A 24 -3.82 -21.58 -4.05
N LEU A 25 -4.61 -20.50 -4.07
CA LEU A 25 -4.92 -19.70 -2.89
C LEU A 25 -6.00 -20.44 -2.08
N ASP A 26 -5.59 -21.13 -1.02
CA ASP A 26 -6.53 -21.64 -0.02
C ASP A 26 -6.24 -21.00 1.34
N GLY A 27 -7.15 -20.10 1.76
CA GLY A 27 -7.39 -19.65 3.14
C GLY A 27 -6.25 -19.01 3.96
N PRO A 28 -6.52 -18.03 4.85
CA PRO A 28 -5.48 -17.20 5.46
C PRO A 28 -4.67 -17.85 6.61
N GLU A 29 -4.78 -19.15 6.88
CA GLU A 29 -4.26 -19.74 8.13
C GLU A 29 -3.35 -20.98 7.94
N LYS A 30 -2.95 -21.35 6.72
CA LYS A 30 -2.10 -22.53 6.48
C LYS A 30 -0.73 -22.14 5.90
N PRO A 31 0.39 -22.72 6.40
CA PRO A 31 1.70 -22.50 5.78
C PRO A 31 1.66 -22.90 4.31
N PHE A 32 2.26 -22.06 3.44
CA PHE A 32 2.35 -22.30 2.01
C PHE A 32 3.01 -23.66 1.72
N GLU A 33 2.20 -24.68 1.47
CA GLU A 33 2.67 -25.98 1.01
C GLU A 33 2.84 -25.95 -0.50
N LEU A 34 4.09 -25.77 -0.95
CA LEU A 34 4.48 -26.00 -2.33
C LEU A 34 4.39 -27.50 -2.62
N VAL A 35 3.23 -27.97 -3.10
CA VAL A 35 3.07 -29.34 -3.58
C VAL A 35 3.60 -29.40 -5.02
N PRO A 36 4.72 -30.10 -5.29
CA PRO A 36 5.23 -30.23 -6.65
C PRO A 36 4.38 -31.26 -7.40
N VAL A 37 3.61 -30.84 -8.40
CA VAL A 37 2.97 -31.76 -9.34
C VAL A 37 4.07 -32.41 -10.18
N LEU A 38 4.37 -33.67 -9.87
CA LEU A 38 5.39 -34.48 -10.53
C LEU A 38 4.81 -35.10 -11.81
N HIS A 39 5.04 -34.47 -12.96
CA HIS A 39 5.01 -35.17 -14.25
C HIS A 39 6.42 -35.22 -14.82
N GLY A 40 6.95 -36.44 -14.93
CA GLY A 40 8.21 -36.73 -15.60
C GLY A 40 9.36 -37.05 -14.65
N LYS A 41 9.85 -38.29 -14.77
CA LYS A 41 10.99 -38.89 -14.07
C LYS A 41 12.30 -38.12 -14.39
N ARG A 42 12.52 -36.97 -13.75
CA ARG A 42 13.85 -36.34 -13.67
C ARG A 42 14.42 -36.49 -12.26
N LYS A 43 15.70 -36.84 -12.21
CA LYS A 43 16.52 -36.85 -11.00
C LYS A 43 16.41 -35.47 -10.33
N ARG A 44 15.72 -35.39 -9.19
CA ARG A 44 15.69 -34.22 -8.32
C ARG A 44 17.12 -34.02 -7.82
N SER A 45 17.93 -33.23 -8.51
CA SER A 45 19.13 -32.66 -7.90
C SER A 45 18.62 -31.81 -6.75
N GLY A 46 18.81 -32.28 -5.52
CA GLY A 46 18.50 -31.48 -4.34
C GLY A 46 19.26 -30.16 -4.43
N LEU A 47 18.65 -29.09 -3.93
CA LEU A 47 19.32 -27.80 -3.79
C LEU A 47 20.56 -27.99 -2.91
N MET A 48 21.65 -27.34 -3.28
CA MET A 48 22.88 -27.32 -2.50
C MET A 48 22.62 -26.62 -1.16
N LYS A 49 23.41 -26.93 -0.13
CA LYS A 49 23.22 -26.36 1.21
C LYS A 49 23.30 -24.84 1.20
N GLU A 50 24.15 -24.30 0.34
CA GLU A 50 24.35 -22.88 0.08
C GLU A 50 23.08 -22.24 -0.49
N GLU A 51 22.41 -22.89 -1.46
CA GLU A 51 21.16 -22.42 -2.04
C GLU A 51 20.04 -22.38 -0.99
N ILE A 52 19.93 -23.44 -0.17
CA ILE A 52 18.97 -23.52 0.94
C ILE A 52 19.25 -22.42 1.98
N SER A 53 20.52 -22.14 2.28
CA SER A 53 20.92 -21.07 3.19
C SER A 53 20.49 -19.69 2.68
N ILE A 54 20.67 -19.43 1.38
CA ILE A 54 20.26 -18.16 0.77
C ILE A 54 18.74 -17.99 0.86
N PHE A 55 17.95 -19.01 0.52
CA PHE A 55 16.49 -18.95 0.63
C PHE A 55 16.01 -18.76 2.07
N THR A 56 16.68 -19.41 3.03
CA THR A 56 16.35 -19.26 4.45
C THR A 56 16.64 -17.83 4.92
N ASN A 57 17.80 -17.28 4.58
CA ASN A 57 18.19 -15.91 4.94
C ASN A 57 17.30 -14.86 4.27
N MET A 58 16.88 -15.06 3.02
CA MET A 58 15.90 -14.18 2.40
C MET A 58 14.54 -14.26 3.11
N THR A 59 14.12 -15.46 3.52
CA THR A 59 12.86 -15.65 4.25
C THR A 59 12.89 -14.93 5.60
N THR A 60 14.02 -14.96 6.32
CA THR A 60 14.16 -14.22 7.59
C THR A 60 14.11 -12.71 7.35
N VAL A 61 14.84 -12.19 6.35
CA VAL A 61 14.82 -10.76 6.01
C VAL A 61 13.43 -10.29 5.61
N VAL A 62 12.71 -11.03 4.77
CA VAL A 62 11.33 -10.66 4.37
C VAL A 62 10.37 -10.68 5.55
N LYS A 63 10.53 -11.63 6.48
CA LYS A 63 9.75 -11.65 7.73
C LYS A 63 10.03 -10.43 8.60
N GLU A 64 11.30 -10.04 8.76
CA GLU A 64 11.67 -8.84 9.50
C GLU A 64 11.10 -7.57 8.88
N VAL A 65 11.14 -7.44 7.55
CA VAL A 65 10.50 -6.32 6.83
C VAL A 65 8.99 -6.33 7.04
N ALA A 66 8.33 -7.50 6.96
CA ALA A 66 6.90 -7.60 7.20
C ALA A 66 6.53 -7.21 8.64
N THR A 67 7.34 -7.61 9.62
CA THR A 67 7.17 -7.20 11.02
C THR A 67 7.38 -5.70 11.18
N ALA A 68 8.44 -5.13 10.60
CA ALA A 68 8.71 -3.70 10.66
C ALA A 68 7.58 -2.86 10.02
N ILE A 69 7.01 -3.32 8.91
CA ILE A 69 5.84 -2.66 8.28
C ILE A 69 4.61 -2.75 9.20
N ARG A 70 4.36 -3.91 9.82
CA ARG A 70 3.25 -4.09 10.77
C ARG A 70 3.41 -3.23 12.03
N GLU A 71 4.63 -3.09 12.53
CA GLU A 71 4.96 -2.27 13.69
C GLU A 71 5.04 -0.77 13.36
N SER A 72 5.25 -0.42 12.09
CA SER A 72 5.23 0.97 11.63
C SER A 72 3.80 1.53 11.74
N LYS A 73 3.51 2.12 12.90
CA LYS A 73 2.29 2.89 13.13
C LYS A 73 2.43 4.18 12.35
N THR A 74 1.88 4.26 11.15
CA THR A 74 1.74 5.54 10.44
C THR A 74 0.92 6.45 11.34
N LEU A 75 1.53 7.48 11.92
CA LEU A 75 0.79 8.45 12.72
C LEU A 75 -0.19 9.12 11.77
N ASP A 76 -1.45 8.74 11.90
CA ASP A 76 -2.43 8.94 10.83
C ASP A 76 -2.93 10.39 10.71
N VAL A 77 -2.42 11.22 11.61
CA VAL A 77 -2.88 12.58 11.87
C VAL A 77 -1.67 13.50 11.85
N HIS A 78 -1.84 14.67 11.24
CA HIS A 78 -0.80 15.70 11.22
C HIS A 78 -0.46 16.13 12.65
N PRO A 79 0.81 16.09 13.09
CA PRO A 79 1.19 16.33 14.49
C PRO A 79 0.73 17.70 15.01
N ASP A 80 0.76 18.71 14.14
CA ASP A 80 0.38 20.08 14.50
C ASP A 80 -1.12 20.36 14.45
N LEU A 81 -1.96 19.42 13.97
CA LEU A 81 -3.39 19.68 13.76
C LEU A 81 -4.10 20.12 15.05
N TYR A 82 -3.80 19.45 16.16
CA TYR A 82 -4.39 19.78 17.45
C TYR A 82 -4.04 21.20 17.88
N GLY A 83 -2.74 21.54 17.88
CA GLY A 83 -2.26 22.88 18.28
C GLY A 83 -2.88 23.96 17.40
N VAL A 84 -2.83 23.76 16.08
CA VAL A 84 -3.35 24.72 15.10
C VAL A 84 -4.85 24.98 15.25
N VAL A 85 -5.65 24.00 15.70
CA VAL A 85 -7.09 24.17 15.96
C VAL A 85 -7.34 24.83 17.31
N VAL A 86 -6.67 24.39 18.38
CA VAL A 86 -6.93 24.86 19.75
C VAL A 86 -6.38 26.26 20.00
N GLU A 87 -5.31 26.66 19.31
CA GLU A 87 -4.74 28.01 19.38
C GLU A 87 -5.62 29.07 18.71
N GLN A 88 -6.69 28.68 18.00
CA GLN A 88 -7.59 29.62 17.33
C GLN A 88 -8.47 30.34 18.35
N GLY A 89 -8.05 31.56 18.71
CA GLY A 89 -8.80 32.43 19.60
C GLY A 89 -10.15 32.88 19.02
N GLY A 90 -11.09 33.22 19.91
CA GLY A 90 -12.39 33.78 19.53
C GLY A 90 -13.49 32.76 19.23
N PHE A 91 -13.25 31.47 19.49
CA PHE A 91 -14.24 30.40 19.40
C PHE A 91 -14.42 29.70 20.74
N ASN A 92 -15.58 29.07 20.95
CA ASN A 92 -15.81 28.21 22.11
C ASN A 92 -14.95 26.93 21.99
N ASN A 93 -14.36 26.47 23.11
CA ASN A 93 -13.59 25.24 23.17
C ASN A 93 -14.36 24.03 22.65
N GLU A 94 -15.66 23.92 22.94
CA GLU A 94 -16.49 22.82 22.43
C GLU A 94 -16.63 22.86 20.90
N ALA A 95 -16.78 24.05 20.31
CA ALA A 95 -16.84 24.23 18.86
C ALA A 95 -15.50 23.86 18.20
N LEU A 96 -14.38 24.20 18.84
CA LEU A 96 -13.05 23.81 18.41
C LEU A 96 -12.87 22.28 18.47
N MET A 97 -13.35 21.62 19.53
CA MET A 97 -13.29 20.16 19.65
C MET A 97 -14.17 19.46 18.61
N ALA A 98 -15.38 19.99 18.33
CA ALA A 98 -16.24 19.48 17.28
C ALA A 98 -15.60 19.61 15.89
N THR A 99 -14.92 20.74 15.65
CA THR A 99 -14.18 20.97 14.41
C THR A 99 -12.99 20.03 14.30
N LEU A 100 -12.25 19.83 15.38
CA LEU A 100 -11.12 18.91 15.42
C LEU A 100 -11.57 17.49 15.07
N GLY A 101 -12.68 17.01 15.64
CA GLY A 101 -13.27 15.72 15.27
C GLY A 101 -13.55 15.64 13.76
N HIS A 102 -14.16 16.68 13.20
CA HIS A 102 -14.42 16.74 11.76
C HIS A 102 -13.16 16.72 10.87
N LEU A 103 -12.08 17.36 11.33
CA LEU A 103 -10.79 17.35 10.62
C LEU A 103 -10.05 16.02 10.76
N LEU A 104 -10.22 15.33 11.89
CA LEU A 104 -9.69 13.99 12.12
C LEU A 104 -10.40 12.93 11.28
N ASP A 105 -11.72 13.09 11.04
CA ASP A 105 -12.49 12.21 10.16
C ASP A 105 -12.01 12.24 8.70
N ASN A 106 -11.32 13.31 8.29
CA ASN A 106 -10.78 13.44 6.94
C ASN A 106 -9.38 14.05 6.93
N LYS A 107 -8.38 13.16 6.80
CA LYS A 107 -6.95 13.51 6.77
C LYS A 107 -6.60 14.62 5.78
N ALA A 108 -7.15 14.59 4.57
CA ALA A 108 -6.86 15.60 3.57
C ALA A 108 -7.36 16.99 4.00
N ARG A 109 -8.48 17.05 4.73
CA ARG A 109 -8.98 18.31 5.32
C ARG A 109 -8.09 18.77 6.47
N GLY A 110 -7.69 17.86 7.36
CA GLY A 110 -6.77 18.17 8.46
C GLY A 110 -5.44 18.75 7.96
N VAL A 111 -4.80 18.07 6.99
CA VAL A 111 -3.55 18.54 6.38
C VAL A 111 -3.75 19.87 5.65
N GLY A 112 -4.83 20.01 4.89
CA GLY A 112 -5.16 21.26 4.20
C GLY A 112 -5.38 22.42 5.18
N PHE A 113 -6.04 22.18 6.31
CA PHE A 113 -6.28 23.18 7.35
C PHE A 113 -4.99 23.68 7.99
N VAL A 114 -4.06 22.77 8.30
CA VAL A 114 -2.75 23.13 8.85
C VAL A 114 -1.93 23.97 7.86
N ALA A 115 -2.01 23.68 6.57
CA ALA A 115 -1.28 24.41 5.53
C ALA A 115 -1.83 25.82 5.24
N MET A 116 -3.04 26.16 5.71
CA MET A 116 -3.63 27.49 5.51
C MET A 116 -2.93 28.54 6.38
N ALA A 117 -2.89 29.80 5.91
CA ALA A 117 -2.52 30.92 6.77
C ALA A 117 -3.55 31.14 7.89
N ASP A 118 -3.13 31.70 9.02
CA ASP A 118 -4.00 31.96 10.19
C ASP A 118 -5.30 32.68 9.85
N ALA A 119 -5.23 33.74 9.05
CA ALA A 119 -6.41 34.49 8.63
C ALA A 119 -7.43 33.62 7.89
N HIS A 120 -6.95 32.67 7.08
CA HIS A 120 -7.81 31.74 6.34
C HIS A 120 -8.38 30.63 7.23
N ARG A 121 -7.60 30.16 8.22
CA ARG A 121 -8.08 29.19 9.22
C ARG A 121 -9.27 29.74 10.01
N VAL A 122 -9.17 31.00 10.46
CA VAL A 122 -10.26 31.68 11.19
C VAL A 122 -11.51 31.82 10.33
N LEU A 123 -11.38 32.20 9.05
CA LEU A 123 -12.51 32.30 8.12
C LEU A 123 -13.17 30.94 7.87
N TRP A 124 -12.35 29.91 7.68
CA TRP A 124 -12.83 28.55 7.49
C TRP A 124 -13.58 28.05 8.73
N LEU A 125 -13.02 28.24 9.92
CA LEU A 125 -13.64 27.91 11.20
C LEU A 125 -14.97 28.62 11.39
N ARG A 126 -15.02 29.93 11.18
CA ARG A 126 -16.26 30.72 11.30
C ARG A 126 -17.37 30.18 10.40
N ARG A 127 -17.02 29.83 9.16
CA ARG A 127 -17.98 29.24 8.21
C ARG A 127 -18.46 27.86 8.66
N TRP A 128 -17.55 27.00 9.12
CA TRP A 128 -17.88 25.65 9.52
C TRP A 128 -18.71 25.62 10.81
N VAL A 129 -18.24 26.31 11.85
CA VAL A 129 -18.90 26.42 13.16
C VAL A 129 -20.29 27.04 13.01
N GLY A 130 -20.41 28.13 12.22
CA GLY A 130 -21.70 28.77 11.98
C GLY A 130 -22.71 27.93 11.18
N LYS A 131 -22.29 26.80 10.60
CA LYS A 131 -23.18 25.86 9.90
C LYS A 131 -23.50 24.61 10.72
N HIS A 132 -22.55 24.18 11.55
CA HIS A 132 -22.57 22.85 12.16
C HIS A 132 -22.70 22.85 13.68
N TYR A 133 -22.55 24.00 14.35
CA TYR A 133 -22.50 24.07 15.82
C TYR A 133 -23.48 25.10 16.40
N TYR A 134 -23.71 26.21 15.70
CA TYR A 134 -24.77 27.18 16.00
C TYR A 134 -25.96 26.98 15.06
#